data_AF-A0A939ZJ81-F1
#
_entry.id   AF-A0A939ZJ81-F1
#
_cell.length_a   1.000
_cell.length_b   1.000
_cell.length_c   1.000
_cell.angle_alpha   90.00
_cell.angle_beta   90.00
_cell.angle_gamma   90.00
#
_symmetry.space_group_name_H-M   'P 1'
#
loop_
_entity.id
_entity.type
_entity.pdbx_description
1 polymer ?
#
loop_
_entity_poly.entity_id
_entity_poly.type
_entity_poly.pdbx_seq_one_letter_code
_entity_poly.pdbx_strand_id
1 'polypeptide(L)'
;MNRKDFYTELINKIAEKYDDDILGTVTESNSYIAFGTKRFRYEVRYNVPGKPFEISLAFEAENQNENKQHAKTAVTAFKKADLYLERKKTASQKGIHLIFANDKLFGGLPEPFEAAEMICEAFAVTPQKILDWAFD
;
A
#
# COMPACT_ATOMS: atom_id res chain seq x y z
N MET A 1 -1.76 21.08 -6.84
CA MET A 1 -1.47 20.76 -5.43
C MET A 1 0.00 20.37 -5.31
N ASN A 2 0.71 20.80 -4.25
CA ASN A 2 2.08 20.35 -4.02
C ASN A 2 2.08 18.98 -3.31
N ARG A 3 3.20 18.24 -3.34
CA ARG A 3 3.28 16.88 -2.78
C ARG A 3 2.98 16.83 -1.27
N LYS A 4 3.44 17.83 -0.52
CA LYS A 4 3.25 17.90 0.93
C LYS A 4 1.77 18.07 1.26
N ASP A 5 1.08 18.93 0.53
CA ASP A 5 -0.36 19.14 0.68
C ASP A 5 -1.11 17.84 0.38
N PHE A 6 -0.78 17.15 -0.73
CA PHE A 6 -1.39 15.86 -1.08
C PHE A 6 -1.20 14.82 0.03
N TYR A 7 0.02 14.64 0.54
CA TYR A 7 0.27 13.67 1.60
C TYR A 7 -0.43 14.04 2.89
N THR A 8 -0.47 15.33 3.24
CA THR A 8 -1.18 15.81 4.43
C THR A 8 -2.67 15.50 4.34
N GLU A 9 -3.30 15.80 3.21
CA GLU A 9 -4.72 15.49 2.99
C GLU A 9 -4.98 13.99 2.98
N LEU A 10 -4.11 13.20 2.34
CA LEU A 10 -4.21 11.75 2.31
C LEU A 10 -4.16 11.14 3.73
N ILE A 11 -3.20 11.56 4.56
CA ILE A 11 -3.08 11.10 5.95
C ILE A 11 -4.37 11.40 6.71
N ASN A 12 -4.83 12.65 6.64
CA ASN A 12 -6.04 13.07 7.35
C ASN A 12 -7.26 12.25 6.91
N LYS A 13 -7.39 11.97 5.60
CA LYS A 13 -8.52 11.20 5.07
C LYS A 13 -8.49 9.72 5.48
N ILE A 14 -7.31 9.14 5.58
CA ILE A 14 -7.18 7.76 6.05
C ILE A 14 -7.46 7.70 7.57
N ALA A 15 -6.96 8.65 8.36
CA ALA A 15 -7.23 8.75 9.80
C ALA A 15 -8.71 9.05 10.12
N GLU A 16 -9.43 9.78 9.26
CA GLU A 16 -10.89 9.95 9.38
C GLU A 16 -11.65 8.62 9.22
N LYS A 17 -11.10 7.65 8.48
CA LYS A 17 -11.77 6.39 8.11
C LYS A 17 -11.35 5.19 8.97
N TYR A 18 -10.16 5.24 9.58
CA TYR A 18 -9.64 4.21 10.48
C TYR A 18 -9.05 4.84 11.73
N ASP A 19 -9.29 4.23 12.89
CA ASP A 19 -8.73 4.67 14.17
C ASP A 19 -7.19 4.68 14.15
N ASP A 20 -6.57 5.60 14.90
CA ASP A 20 -5.10 5.86 14.86
C ASP A 20 -4.26 4.59 15.09
N ASP A 21 -4.80 3.61 15.82
CA ASP A 21 -4.16 2.34 16.15
C ASP A 21 -3.92 1.42 14.93
N ILE A 22 -4.68 1.59 13.85
CA ILE A 22 -4.56 0.76 12.63
C ILE A 22 -3.43 1.27 11.73
N LEU A 23 -3.13 2.56 11.78
CA LEU A 23 -2.22 3.25 10.86
C LEU A 23 -0.80 3.32 11.39
N GLY A 24 -0.31 2.20 11.92
CA GLY A 24 1.07 2.01 12.31
C GLY A 24 2.02 2.79 11.39
N THR A 25 2.95 3.50 12.02
CA THR A 25 4.09 4.20 11.39
C THR A 25 3.80 4.92 10.06
N VAL A 26 3.31 6.15 10.12
CA VAL A 26 3.42 7.08 8.99
C VAL A 26 4.87 7.56 8.89
N THR A 27 5.61 7.11 7.89
CA THR A 27 6.93 7.64 7.56
C THR A 27 6.87 8.44 6.27
N GLU A 28 7.19 9.74 6.38
CA GLU A 28 7.40 10.60 5.21
C GLU A 28 8.88 10.49 4.79
N SER A 29 9.11 10.07 3.55
CA SER A 29 10.40 10.25 2.89
C SER A 29 10.23 11.18 1.69
N ASN A 30 11.36 11.66 1.15
CA ASN A 30 11.36 12.42 -0.09
C ASN A 30 10.80 11.65 -1.30
N SER A 31 10.47 10.37 -1.18
CA SER A 31 10.05 9.51 -2.29
C SER A 31 8.68 8.84 -2.09
N TYR A 32 8.20 8.68 -0.85
CA TYR A 32 6.93 8.00 -0.55
C TYR A 32 6.42 8.27 0.86
N ILE A 33 5.15 7.96 1.08
CA ILE A 33 4.51 7.80 2.40
C ILE A 33 4.06 6.35 2.58
N ALA A 34 4.12 5.81 3.80
CA ALA A 34 3.64 4.48 4.12
C ALA A 34 2.61 4.44 5.25
N PHE A 35 1.72 3.46 5.20
CA PHE A 35 0.68 3.18 6.19
C PHE A 35 0.72 1.70 6.59
N GLY A 36 1.02 1.39 7.85
CA GLY A 36 1.06 0.02 8.39
C GLY A 36 2.32 -0.29 9.23
N THR A 37 2.63 -1.57 9.39
CA THR A 37 3.77 -1.99 10.21
C THR A 37 5.07 -2.03 9.41
N LYS A 38 6.20 -2.24 10.10
CA LYS A 38 7.49 -2.48 9.43
C LYS A 38 7.44 -3.70 8.53
N ARG A 39 6.66 -4.73 8.88
CA ARG A 39 6.55 -5.98 8.12
C ARG A 39 5.53 -5.91 6.99
N PHE A 40 4.49 -5.11 7.14
CA PHE A 40 3.40 -5.00 6.18
C PHE A 40 2.88 -3.57 6.10
N ARG A 41 2.92 -2.98 4.90
CA ARG A 41 2.47 -1.60 4.72
C ARG A 41 2.00 -1.32 3.32
N TYR A 42 1.09 -0.36 3.21
CA TYR A 42 0.77 0.31 1.96
C TYR A 42 1.76 1.43 1.75
N GLU A 43 2.29 1.56 0.55
CA GLU A 43 3.19 2.65 0.18
C GLU A 43 2.60 3.43 -0.98
N VAL A 44 2.51 4.74 -0.81
CA VAL A 44 2.12 5.68 -1.85
C VAL A 44 3.35 6.43 -2.31
N ARG A 45 3.75 6.18 -3.56
CA ARG A 45 5.01 6.64 -4.14
C ARG A 45 4.77 7.66 -5.23
N TYR A 46 5.62 8.68 -5.24
CA TYR A 46 5.70 9.68 -6.30
C TYR A 46 6.96 9.45 -7.16
N ASN A 47 6.94 9.99 -8.38
CA ASN A 47 8.09 9.97 -9.30
C ASN A 47 8.60 8.55 -9.63
N VAL A 48 7.68 7.60 -9.76
CA VAL A 48 8.04 6.26 -10.25
C VAL A 48 8.40 6.36 -11.73
N PRO A 49 9.50 5.75 -12.21
CA PRO A 49 9.84 5.79 -13.63
C PRO A 49 8.66 5.36 -14.51
N GLY A 50 8.20 6.27 -15.37
CA GLY A 50 7.07 6.05 -16.28
C GLY A 50 5.68 6.13 -15.63
N LYS A 51 5.56 6.53 -14.36
CA LYS A 51 4.27 6.72 -13.68
C LYS A 51 4.30 7.96 -12.77
N PRO A 52 3.31 8.87 -12.85
CA PRO A 52 3.24 10.01 -11.93
C PRO A 52 3.03 9.56 -10.47
N PHE A 53 2.42 8.39 -10.28
CA PHE A 53 1.95 7.89 -9.01
C PHE A 53 1.92 6.35 -8.97
N GLU A 54 2.13 5.75 -7.80
CA GLU A 54 2.00 4.30 -7.58
C GLU A 54 1.57 4.00 -6.14
N ILE A 55 0.54 3.16 -5.97
CA ILE A 55 0.21 2.54 -4.68
C ILE A 55 0.73 1.11 -4.71
N SER A 56 1.47 0.72 -3.69
CA SER A 56 1.99 -0.63 -3.55
C SER A 56 1.73 -1.20 -2.16
N LEU A 57 1.74 -2.52 -2.07
CA LEU A 57 1.64 -3.31 -0.85
C LEU A 57 2.99 -3.99 -0.61
N ALA A 58 3.66 -3.65 0.48
CA ALA A 58 4.99 -4.13 0.81
C ALA A 58 4.96 -5.18 1.93
N PHE A 59 5.74 -6.26 1.74
CA PHE A 59 5.98 -7.32 2.72
C PHE A 59 7.49 -7.40 3.02
N GLU A 60 7.86 -7.21 4.28
CA GLU A 60 9.26 -7.16 4.73
C GLU A 60 9.50 -8.00 5.98
N ALA A 61 10.03 -9.20 5.77
CA ALA A 61 10.65 -10.03 6.79
C ALA A 61 12.00 -10.57 6.31
N GLU A 62 12.80 -11.08 7.25
CA GLU A 62 14.09 -11.72 6.97
C GLU A 62 13.92 -12.96 6.08
N ASN A 63 12.80 -13.67 6.21
CA ASN A 63 12.49 -14.86 5.45
C ASN A 63 11.74 -14.55 4.16
N GLN A 64 12.41 -14.72 3.01
CA GLN A 64 11.78 -14.49 1.71
C GLN A 64 10.61 -15.44 1.39
N ASN A 65 10.60 -16.66 1.93
CA ASN A 65 9.52 -17.61 1.66
C ASN A 65 8.23 -17.21 2.40
N GLU A 66 8.37 -16.68 3.60
CA GLU A 66 7.30 -16.08 4.36
C GLU A 66 6.69 -14.89 3.58
N ASN A 67 7.52 -13.95 3.13
CA ASN A 67 7.08 -12.83 2.29
C ASN A 67 6.30 -13.32 1.05
N LYS A 68 6.77 -14.39 0.38
CA LYS A 68 6.08 -14.98 -0.80
C LYS A 68 4.71 -15.55 -0.45
N GLN A 69 4.58 -16.21 0.70
CA GLN A 69 3.34 -16.82 1.14
C GLN A 69 2.29 -15.77 1.51
N HIS A 70 2.68 -14.71 2.22
CA HIS A 70 1.77 -13.60 2.54
C HIS A 70 1.36 -12.84 1.27
N ALA A 71 2.32 -12.53 0.38
CA ALA A 71 2.01 -11.91 -0.91
C ALA A 71 1.03 -12.77 -1.75
N LYS A 72 1.23 -14.09 -1.84
CA LYS A 72 0.30 -14.99 -2.56
C LYS A 72 -1.09 -14.99 -1.92
N THR A 73 -1.15 -14.95 -0.58
CA THR A 73 -2.41 -14.85 0.13
C THR A 73 -3.12 -13.53 -0.20
N ALA A 74 -2.42 -12.40 -0.11
CA ALA A 74 -2.98 -11.09 -0.43
C ALA A 74 -3.52 -11.06 -1.86
N VAL A 75 -2.74 -11.48 -2.86
CA VAL A 75 -3.22 -11.57 -4.26
C VAL A 75 -4.51 -12.39 -4.38
N THR A 76 -4.61 -13.51 -3.66
CA THR A 76 -5.80 -14.36 -3.71
C THR A 76 -7.02 -13.67 -3.10
N ALA A 77 -6.85 -12.97 -1.98
CA ALA A 77 -7.94 -12.25 -1.31
C ALA A 77 -8.40 -11.03 -2.14
N PHE A 78 -7.46 -10.25 -2.64
CA PHE A 78 -7.72 -9.07 -3.45
C PHE A 78 -8.44 -9.40 -4.76
N LYS A 79 -8.02 -10.48 -5.44
CA LYS A 79 -8.74 -10.99 -6.62
C LYS A 79 -10.19 -11.39 -6.34
N LYS A 80 -10.50 -11.91 -5.15
CA LYS A 80 -11.88 -12.24 -4.76
C LYS A 80 -12.74 -11.00 -4.54
N ALA A 81 -12.12 -9.88 -4.20
CA ALA A 81 -12.77 -8.60 -3.97
C ALA A 81 -12.76 -7.69 -5.20
N ASP A 82 -12.42 -8.22 -6.38
CA ASP A 82 -12.27 -7.45 -7.63
C ASP A 82 -11.26 -6.30 -7.56
N LEU A 83 -10.31 -6.41 -6.62
CA LEU A 83 -9.18 -5.49 -6.49
C LEU A 83 -7.96 -6.09 -7.19
N TYR A 84 -7.58 -5.51 -8.32
CA TYR A 84 -6.48 -6.01 -9.12
C TYR A 84 -5.13 -5.55 -8.57
N LEU A 85 -4.29 -6.52 -8.21
CA LEU A 85 -2.90 -6.32 -7.84
C LEU A 85 -2.00 -6.87 -8.96
N GLU A 86 -1.31 -6.01 -9.69
CA GLU A 86 -0.24 -6.45 -10.60
C GLU A 86 1.04 -6.69 -9.80
N ARG A 87 1.61 -7.87 -9.99
CA ARG A 87 2.92 -8.19 -9.46
C ARG A 87 3.99 -7.53 -10.32
N LYS A 88 4.56 -6.39 -9.92
CA LYS A 88 5.88 -6.01 -10.44
C LYS A 88 6.99 -6.67 -9.62
N LYS A 89 8.11 -6.92 -10.29
CA LYS A 89 9.39 -7.07 -9.60
C LYS A 89 9.78 -5.69 -9.06
N THR A 90 9.98 -5.55 -7.75
CA THR A 90 10.50 -4.31 -7.14
C THR A 90 11.89 -4.49 -6.58
N ALA A 91 12.62 -3.37 -6.53
CA ALA A 91 14.07 -3.22 -6.35
C ALA A 91 14.67 -3.58 -4.98
N SER A 92 13.91 -4.17 -4.06
CA SER A 92 14.43 -4.62 -2.77
C SER A 92 14.93 -6.06 -2.87
N GLN A 93 16.18 -6.33 -2.50
CA GLN A 93 16.70 -7.70 -2.41
C GLN A 93 16.03 -8.52 -1.29
N LYS A 94 15.26 -7.89 -0.38
CA LYS A 94 14.71 -8.53 0.83
C LYS A 94 13.17 -8.57 0.88
N GLY A 95 12.48 -7.58 0.32
CA GLY A 95 11.02 -7.43 0.39
C GLY A 95 10.27 -7.77 -0.90
N ILE A 96 8.97 -8.07 -0.78
CA ILE A 96 8.06 -8.24 -1.92
C ILE A 96 7.11 -7.06 -1.96
N HIS A 97 6.98 -6.40 -3.11
CA HIS A 97 5.93 -5.40 -3.33
C HIS A 97 4.94 -5.88 -4.38
N LEU A 98 3.65 -5.64 -4.14
CA LEU A 98 2.56 -5.81 -5.10
C LEU A 98 2.04 -4.42 -5.46
N ILE A 99 1.68 -4.16 -6.70
CA ILE A 99 1.20 -2.84 -7.12
C ILE A 99 -0.30 -2.92 -7.36
N PHE A 100 -1.03 -1.91 -6.91
CA PHE A 100 -2.43 -1.75 -7.30
C PHE A 100 -2.50 -1.43 -8.78
N ALA A 101 -3.16 -2.31 -9.52
CA ALA A 101 -3.46 -2.13 -10.93
C ALA A 101 -4.96 -1.95 -11.12
N ASN A 102 -5.44 -0.73 -10.87
CA ASN A 102 -6.76 -0.34 -11.32
C ASN A 102 -6.61 0.34 -12.68
N ASP A 103 -7.41 -0.04 -13.67
CA ASP A 103 -7.41 0.58 -15.01
C ASP A 103 -7.64 2.10 -14.95
N LYS A 104 -8.22 2.60 -13.85
CA LYS A 104 -8.41 4.04 -13.59
C LYS A 104 -7.14 4.79 -13.14
N LEU A 105 -6.08 4.11 -12.70
CA LEU A 105 -4.96 4.71 -11.95
C LEU A 105 -3.69 5.02 -12.76
N PHE A 106 -3.66 4.80 -14.07
CA PHE A 106 -2.38 4.84 -14.82
C PHE A 106 -2.17 6.01 -15.78
N GLY A 107 -2.94 7.10 -15.64
CA GLY A 107 -2.77 8.31 -16.46
C GLY A 107 -2.35 9.59 -15.72
N GLY A 108 -2.62 9.69 -14.42
CA GLY A 108 -2.52 10.95 -13.67
C GLY A 108 -2.40 10.76 -12.16
N LEU A 109 -2.25 11.89 -11.46
CA LEU A 109 -2.30 11.92 -10.00
C LEU A 109 -3.77 11.80 -9.56
N PRO A 110 -4.15 10.78 -8.76
CA PRO A 110 -5.50 10.74 -8.19
C PRO A 110 -5.69 11.86 -7.17
N GLU A 111 -6.94 12.23 -6.90
CA GLU A 111 -7.23 13.12 -5.77
C GLU A 111 -6.92 12.39 -4.43
N PRO A 112 -6.54 13.10 -3.35
CA PRO A 112 -6.18 12.48 -2.08
C PRO A 112 -7.30 11.60 -1.52
N PHE A 113 -8.56 12.01 -1.71
CA PHE A 113 -9.73 11.25 -1.30
C PHE A 113 -9.84 9.91 -2.04
N GLU A 114 -9.63 9.90 -3.37
CA GLU A 114 -9.67 8.66 -4.17
C GLU A 114 -8.54 7.71 -3.76
N ALA A 115 -7.34 8.24 -3.53
CA ALA A 115 -6.21 7.45 -3.05
C ALA A 115 -6.48 6.88 -1.65
N ALA A 116 -7.08 7.67 -0.75
CA ALA A 116 -7.48 7.21 0.57
C ALA A 116 -8.51 6.08 0.45
N GLU A 117 -9.56 6.25 -0.37
CA GLU A 117 -10.59 5.23 -0.57
C GLU A 117 -9.99 3.90 -1.05
N MET A 118 -9.09 3.94 -2.03
CA MET A 118 -8.43 2.74 -2.55
C MET A 118 -7.60 2.02 -1.48
N ILE A 119 -6.83 2.77 -0.67
CA ILE A 119 -6.04 2.20 0.42
C ILE A 119 -6.96 1.59 1.47
N CYS A 120 -8.08 2.24 1.75
CA CYS A 120 -9.06 1.79 2.74
C CYS A 120 -9.78 0.51 2.27
N GLU A 121 -10.28 0.48 1.04
CA GLU A 121 -10.88 -0.71 0.44
C GLU A 121 -9.89 -1.88 0.44
N ALA A 122 -8.64 -1.60 0.08
CA ALA A 122 -7.58 -2.57 0.13
C ALA A 122 -7.28 -3.09 1.55
N PHE A 123 -7.29 -2.20 2.54
CA PHE A 123 -7.07 -2.57 3.93
C PHE A 123 -8.19 -3.49 4.42
N ALA A 124 -9.45 -3.13 4.13
CA ALA A 124 -10.64 -3.92 4.52
C ALA A 124 -10.64 -5.36 3.97
N VAL A 125 -9.99 -5.59 2.82
CA VAL A 125 -9.89 -6.94 2.22
C VAL A 125 -8.62 -7.68 2.60
N THR A 126 -7.71 -7.04 3.35
CA THR A 126 -6.49 -7.70 3.80
C THR A 126 -6.84 -8.86 4.73
N PRO A 127 -6.35 -10.08 4.44
CA PRO A 127 -6.61 -11.22 5.30
C PRO A 127 -6.13 -10.99 6.73
N GLN A 128 -6.99 -11.29 7.72
CA GLN A 128 -6.67 -11.11 9.15
C GLN A 128 -5.34 -11.76 9.54
N LYS A 129 -5.04 -12.97 9.06
CA LYS A 129 -3.76 -13.66 9.32
C LYS A 129 -2.51 -12.91 8.84
N ILE A 130 -2.63 -11.99 7.88
CA ILE A 130 -1.53 -11.11 7.45
C ILE A 130 -1.42 -9.95 8.44
N LEU A 131 -2.55 -9.41 8.91
CA LEU A 131 -2.56 -8.38 9.95
C LEU A 131 -1.97 -8.92 11.25
N ASP A 132 -2.43 -10.08 11.73
CA ASP A 132 -1.88 -10.72 12.94
C ASP A 132 -0.36 -10.87 12.84
N TRP A 133 0.13 -11.46 11.74
CA TRP A 133 1.56 -11.60 11.46
C TRP A 133 2.33 -10.26 11.39
N ALA A 134 1.68 -9.21 10.89
CA ALA A 134 2.28 -7.90 10.75
C ALA A 134 2.46 -7.19 12.10
N PHE A 135 1.61 -7.50 13.08
CA PHE A 135 1.60 -6.92 14.42
C PHE A 135 2.30 -7.78 15.49
N ASP A 136 2.56 -9.07 15.22
CA ASP A 136 3.38 -9.97 16.05
C ASP A 136 4.88 -9.58 16.10
#